data_AF-A0A7C2TWH5-F1
#
_entry.id   AF-A0A7C2TWH5-F1
#
_cell.length_a   1.000
_cell.length_b   1.000
_cell.length_c   1.000
_cell.angle_alpha   90.00
_cell.angle_beta   90.00
_cell.angle_gamma   90.00
#
_symmetry.space_group_name_H-M   'P 1'
#
loop_
_entity.id
_entity.type
_entity.pdbx_description
1 polymer ?
#
loop_
_entity_poly.entity_id
_entity_poly.type
_entity_poly.pdbx_seq_one_letter_code
_entity_poly.pdbx_strand_id
1 'polypeptide(L)'
;MGVSHLKGGGAMTHKRWAILTLAIATLVGSGTARTRAEQKKDSCVECHAALEGPLAAPVEAMREDIHRARGFSCADCHGGDPSRDDPLESMDPKKGFLARPSPRAIPALCGRCHSDAEFMKRYNPALRVDQEREYFTSVHGKRLRAGDTRVATCTSCHGAHGIRPANHPLSPVYPLHVAETCARCHADAAYMKGYRIPSDQYDRYKRSVHARALYERQDLSAPTCNDCHGNHGAVPPGVASVAHVCGQCHVRQSTLFQASP
;
A
#
# COMPACT_ATOMS: atom_id res chain seq x y z
N MET A 1 -51.59 -38.27 23.52
CA MET A 1 -52.61 -38.09 24.56
C MET A 1 -52.37 -36.70 25.14
N GLY A 2 -53.02 -35.61 24.75
CA GLY A 2 -54.44 -35.42 24.49
C GLY A 2 -55.12 -34.88 25.75
N VAL A 3 -55.61 -33.62 25.67
CA VAL A 3 -56.83 -33.09 26.35
C VAL A 3 -56.64 -32.73 27.85
N SER A 4 -57.13 -31.67 28.51
CA SER A 4 -58.00 -30.49 28.30
C SER A 4 -57.74 -29.52 29.48
N HIS A 5 -57.70 -28.19 29.35
CA HIS A 5 -58.80 -27.19 29.30
C HIS A 5 -59.54 -26.87 30.62
N LEU A 6 -59.86 -25.55 30.77
CA LEU A 6 -60.81 -24.87 31.69
C LEU A 6 -60.23 -24.45 33.07
N LYS A 7 -60.61 -23.36 33.74
CA LYS A 7 -61.28 -22.04 33.50
C LYS A 7 -61.37 -21.38 34.90
N GLY A 8 -61.53 -20.06 34.97
CA GLY A 8 -61.97 -19.32 36.18
C GLY A 8 -60.95 -18.25 36.59
N GLY A 9 -61.22 -16.95 36.63
CA GLY A 9 -62.46 -16.24 36.98
C GLY A 9 -62.30 -15.71 38.41
N GLY A 10 -62.07 -14.40 38.59
CA GLY A 10 -61.96 -13.84 39.93
C GLY A 10 -61.44 -12.40 40.04
N ALA A 11 -62.40 -11.47 40.05
CA ALA A 11 -62.46 -10.24 40.85
C ALA A 11 -61.27 -9.26 40.90
N MET A 12 -61.53 -8.07 40.38
CA MET A 12 -60.81 -6.84 40.68
C MET A 12 -61.01 -6.40 42.13
N THR A 13 -59.92 -6.01 42.81
CA THR A 13 -59.98 -5.11 43.96
C THR A 13 -58.90 -4.04 43.84
N HIS A 14 -59.36 -2.80 43.76
CA HIS A 14 -58.59 -1.58 43.64
C HIS A 14 -57.69 -1.36 44.86
N LYS A 15 -56.37 -1.28 44.65
CA LYS A 15 -55.47 -0.57 45.57
C LYS A 15 -54.91 0.66 44.87
N ARG A 16 -55.35 1.82 45.37
CA ARG A 16 -54.89 3.16 45.02
C ARG A 16 -53.37 3.26 45.24
N TRP A 17 -52.62 3.51 44.18
CA TRP A 17 -51.25 4.01 44.28
C TRP A 17 -51.25 5.43 43.75
N ALA A 18 -50.79 6.35 44.60
CA ALA A 18 -50.69 7.77 44.32
C ALA A 18 -49.80 8.01 43.09
N ILE A 19 -50.32 8.76 42.12
CA ILE A 19 -49.60 9.19 40.94
C ILE A 19 -48.61 10.28 41.38
N LEU A 20 -47.32 9.95 41.44
CA LEU A 20 -46.25 10.95 41.44
C LEU A 20 -45.90 11.22 39.98
N THR A 21 -46.49 12.26 39.38
CA THR A 21 -46.12 12.74 38.04
C THR A 21 -44.72 13.35 38.10
N LEU A 22 -43.71 12.55 37.78
CA LEU A 22 -42.38 13.04 37.44
C LEU A 22 -42.44 13.54 35.99
N ALA A 23 -42.42 14.85 35.80
CA ALA A 23 -42.32 15.46 34.47
C ALA A 23 -40.93 15.14 33.88
N ILE A 24 -40.86 14.11 33.04
CA ILE A 24 -39.69 13.82 32.22
C ILE A 24 -39.72 14.83 31.06
N ALA A 25 -38.96 15.90 31.19
CA ALA A 25 -38.66 16.79 30.07
C ALA A 25 -37.87 15.98 29.02
N THR A 26 -38.51 15.66 27.91
CA THR A 26 -37.86 15.08 26.74
C THR A 26 -36.94 16.11 26.12
N LEU A 27 -35.67 16.11 26.54
CA LEU A 27 -34.59 16.70 25.76
C LEU A 27 -34.43 15.85 24.49
N VAL A 28 -35.10 16.29 23.43
CA VAL A 28 -34.74 15.92 22.06
C VAL A 28 -33.36 16.53 21.81
N GLY A 29 -32.33 15.80 22.21
CA GLY A 29 -30.94 16.09 21.87
C GLY A 29 -30.81 15.91 20.38
N SER A 30 -30.86 17.04 19.66
CA SER A 30 -30.50 17.17 18.26
C SER A 30 -29.29 16.30 17.96
N GLY A 31 -29.46 15.34 17.05
CA GLY A 31 -28.38 14.50 16.57
C GLY A 31 -27.19 15.38 16.23
N THR A 32 -26.02 15.02 16.77
CA THR A 32 -24.76 15.58 16.35
C THR A 32 -24.60 15.26 14.87
N ALA A 33 -25.00 16.20 14.03
CA ALA A 33 -24.56 16.29 12.66
C ALA A 33 -23.03 16.28 12.74
N ARG A 34 -22.43 15.13 12.42
CA ARG A 34 -21.02 15.07 12.05
C ARG A 34 -20.90 16.09 10.93
N THR A 35 -20.26 17.22 11.21
CA THR A 35 -19.86 18.16 10.20
C THR A 35 -18.99 17.37 9.22
N ARG A 36 -19.54 17.07 8.05
CA ARG A 36 -18.73 16.64 6.91
C ARG A 36 -17.82 17.82 6.67
N ALA A 37 -16.56 17.70 7.07
CA ALA A 37 -15.54 18.71 6.80
C ALA A 37 -15.71 19.13 5.33
N GLU A 38 -15.96 20.42 5.12
CA GLU A 38 -16.15 20.99 3.80
C GLU A 38 -14.99 20.53 2.93
N GLN A 39 -15.26 19.71 1.91
CA GLN A 39 -14.20 19.20 1.06
C GLN A 39 -13.58 20.40 0.35
N LYS A 40 -12.36 20.75 0.75
CA LYS A 40 -11.58 21.83 0.13
C LYS A 40 -11.52 21.56 -1.38
N LYS A 41 -11.83 22.58 -2.18
CA LYS A 41 -11.79 22.52 -3.65
C LYS A 41 -10.46 21.91 -4.13
N ASP A 42 -10.55 20.99 -5.08
CA ASP A 42 -9.41 20.30 -5.69
C ASP A 42 -9.56 20.35 -7.22
N SER A 43 -9.11 21.47 -7.81
CA SER A 43 -9.18 21.70 -9.24
C SER A 43 -8.37 20.68 -10.05
N CYS A 44 -7.36 20.06 -9.44
CA CYS A 44 -6.56 19.03 -10.08
C CYS A 44 -7.44 17.84 -10.44
N VAL A 45 -8.21 17.32 -9.48
CA VAL A 45 -9.11 16.18 -9.72
C VAL A 45 -10.27 16.58 -10.64
N GLU A 46 -10.88 17.74 -10.41
CA GLU A 46 -12.04 18.20 -11.21
C GLU A 46 -11.70 18.34 -12.69
N CYS A 47 -10.58 19.01 -13.01
CA CYS A 47 -10.14 19.19 -14.38
C CYS A 47 -9.63 17.87 -14.99
N HIS A 48 -8.74 17.15 -14.30
CA HIS A 48 -8.16 15.92 -14.87
C HIS A 48 -9.18 14.78 -15.02
N ALA A 49 -10.24 14.73 -14.21
CA ALA A 49 -11.33 13.76 -14.38
C ALA A 49 -12.11 13.98 -15.69
N ALA A 50 -12.17 15.21 -16.17
CA ALA A 50 -12.88 15.60 -17.39
C ALA A 50 -12.01 15.48 -18.66
N LEU A 51 -10.72 15.18 -18.52
CA LEU A 51 -9.81 14.94 -19.64
C LEU A 51 -9.94 13.50 -20.15
N GLU A 52 -9.20 13.19 -21.22
CA GLU A 52 -9.10 11.84 -21.78
C GLU A 52 -7.67 11.29 -21.71
N GLY A 53 -7.58 9.97 -21.83
CA GLY A 53 -6.30 9.28 -22.02
C GLY A 53 -5.35 9.40 -20.81
N PRO A 54 -4.04 9.60 -21.03
CA PRO A 54 -3.02 9.56 -19.98
C PRO A 54 -3.19 10.58 -18.85
N LEU A 55 -3.94 11.67 -19.09
CA LEU A 55 -4.13 12.74 -18.11
C LEU A 55 -5.31 12.47 -17.16
N ALA A 56 -6.28 11.65 -17.55
CA ALA A 56 -7.41 11.25 -16.71
C ALA A 56 -7.18 9.94 -15.94
N ALA A 57 -6.36 9.03 -16.49
CA ALA A 57 -6.06 7.74 -15.87
C ALA A 57 -5.57 7.82 -14.41
N PRO A 58 -4.74 8.80 -14.00
CA PRO A 58 -4.33 8.95 -12.61
C PRO A 58 -5.50 9.21 -11.65
N VAL A 59 -6.51 9.99 -12.07
CA VAL A 59 -7.67 10.31 -11.22
C VAL A 59 -8.46 9.04 -10.89
N GLU A 60 -8.69 8.21 -11.88
CA GLU A 60 -9.38 6.93 -11.70
C GLU A 60 -8.54 5.96 -10.85
N ALA A 61 -7.23 5.85 -11.14
CA ALA A 61 -6.34 4.99 -10.38
C ALA A 61 -6.25 5.39 -8.89
N MET A 62 -6.33 6.69 -8.59
CA MET A 62 -6.20 7.21 -7.23
C MET A 62 -7.42 6.97 -6.32
N ARG A 63 -8.55 6.47 -6.85
CA ARG A 63 -9.76 6.23 -6.05
C ARG A 63 -9.54 5.28 -4.87
N GLU A 64 -8.67 4.29 -5.04
CA GLU A 64 -8.32 3.29 -4.02
C GLU A 64 -6.89 3.47 -3.47
N ASP A 65 -6.30 4.64 -3.68
CA ASP A 65 -4.95 4.93 -3.24
C ASP A 65 -4.88 5.14 -1.73
N ILE A 66 -3.90 4.52 -1.07
CA ILE A 66 -3.72 4.62 0.37
C ILE A 66 -3.41 6.05 0.80
N HIS A 67 -2.68 6.83 0.01
CA HIS A 67 -2.39 8.22 0.31
C HIS A 67 -3.67 9.06 0.21
N ARG A 68 -4.50 8.83 -0.82
CA ARG A 68 -5.81 9.50 -0.91
C ARG A 68 -6.71 9.15 0.27
N ALA A 69 -6.73 7.88 0.67
CA ALA A 69 -7.48 7.42 1.85
C ALA A 69 -6.99 8.07 3.16
N ARG A 70 -5.75 8.58 3.20
CA ARG A 70 -5.19 9.32 4.34
C ARG A 70 -5.23 10.84 4.18
N GLY A 71 -5.97 11.34 3.18
CA GLY A 71 -6.24 12.76 3.01
C GLY A 71 -5.21 13.50 2.15
N PHE A 72 -4.29 12.81 1.50
CA PHE A 72 -3.37 13.43 0.55
C PHE A 72 -4.06 13.67 -0.79
N SER A 73 -3.75 14.82 -1.39
CA SER A 73 -4.20 15.31 -2.68
C SER A 73 -3.13 15.12 -3.76
N CYS A 74 -3.47 15.45 -5.01
CA CYS A 74 -2.51 15.47 -6.12
C CYS A 74 -1.32 16.40 -5.80
N ALA A 75 -1.60 17.56 -5.22
CA ALA A 75 -0.61 18.60 -4.92
C ALA A 75 0.37 18.22 -3.80
N ASP A 76 0.05 17.25 -2.94
CA ASP A 76 0.99 16.82 -1.90
C ASP A 76 2.22 16.11 -2.49
N CYS A 77 2.02 15.41 -3.62
CA CYS A 77 3.11 14.79 -4.38
C CYS A 77 3.60 15.69 -5.51
N HIS A 78 2.68 16.26 -6.29
CA HIS A 78 2.99 17.02 -7.49
C HIS A 78 3.14 18.53 -7.27
N GLY A 79 2.91 19.07 -6.08
CA GLY A 79 2.96 20.51 -5.82
C GLY A 79 1.90 21.30 -6.59
N GLY A 80 2.13 22.60 -6.77
CA GLY A 80 1.16 23.49 -7.43
C GLY A 80 0.11 24.04 -6.46
N ASP A 81 -1.01 24.51 -7.00
CA ASP A 81 -2.08 25.16 -6.26
C ASP A 81 -3.46 24.60 -6.66
N PRO A 82 -3.99 23.62 -5.89
CA PRO A 82 -5.25 22.97 -6.21
C PRO A 82 -6.48 23.87 -6.01
N SER A 83 -6.30 25.12 -5.56
CA SER A 83 -7.41 26.07 -5.40
C SER A 83 -7.70 26.89 -6.67
N ARG A 84 -6.82 26.83 -7.68
CA ARG A 84 -6.92 27.62 -8.91
C ARG A 84 -7.41 26.75 -10.06
N ASP A 85 -8.36 27.26 -10.83
CA ASP A 85 -8.87 26.55 -12.01
C ASP A 85 -8.00 26.76 -13.25
N ASP A 86 -7.29 27.89 -13.29
CA ASP A 86 -6.39 28.20 -14.38
C ASP A 86 -5.18 27.24 -14.37
N PRO A 87 -4.91 26.51 -15.47
CA PRO A 87 -3.79 25.57 -15.57
C PRO A 87 -2.41 26.21 -15.33
N LEU A 88 -2.19 27.44 -15.78
CA LEU A 88 -0.91 28.13 -15.62
C LEU A 88 -0.68 28.56 -14.17
N GLU A 89 -1.75 28.82 -13.42
CA GLU A 89 -1.67 29.19 -12.01
C GLU A 89 -1.65 27.98 -11.06
N SER A 90 -2.36 26.90 -11.42
CA SER A 90 -2.45 25.66 -10.63
C SER A 90 -1.21 24.78 -10.81
N MET A 91 -0.63 24.75 -12.02
CA MET A 91 0.57 24.00 -12.35
C MET A 91 1.82 24.90 -12.46
N ASP A 92 1.84 26.03 -11.76
CA ASP A 92 2.99 26.95 -11.75
C ASP A 92 4.22 26.27 -11.10
N PRO A 93 5.35 26.10 -11.82
CA PRO A 93 6.58 25.56 -11.24
C PRO A 93 7.11 26.37 -10.05
N LYS A 94 6.80 27.67 -9.96
CA LYS A 94 7.19 28.52 -8.81
C LYS A 94 6.47 28.11 -7.53
N LYS A 95 5.33 27.44 -7.63
CA LYS A 95 4.61 26.84 -6.50
C LYS A 95 5.02 25.38 -6.25
N GLY A 96 6.19 24.98 -6.77
CA GLY A 96 6.73 23.65 -6.60
C GLY A 96 6.01 22.58 -7.44
N PHE A 97 5.27 22.98 -8.48
CA PHE A 97 4.63 22.02 -9.37
C PHE A 97 5.67 21.12 -10.06
N LEU A 98 5.43 19.82 -9.99
CA LEU A 98 6.16 18.74 -10.61
C LEU A 98 5.18 18.05 -11.55
N ALA A 99 5.48 18.06 -12.83
CA ALA A 99 4.78 17.23 -13.81
C ALA A 99 5.11 15.73 -13.56
N ARG A 100 5.32 14.93 -14.60
CA ARG A 100 5.78 13.54 -14.42
C ARG A 100 7.20 13.52 -13.84
N PRO A 101 7.43 13.03 -12.61
CA PRO A 101 8.77 12.99 -12.03
C PRO A 101 9.68 12.06 -12.84
N SER A 102 10.94 12.46 -13.03
CA SER A 102 11.94 11.60 -13.65
C SER A 102 12.24 10.39 -12.75
N PRO A 103 12.66 9.23 -13.30
CA PRO A 103 13.00 8.05 -12.49
C PRO A 103 14.00 8.35 -11.35
N ARG A 104 14.98 9.25 -11.60
CA ARG A 104 15.96 9.64 -10.58
C ARG A 104 15.36 10.42 -9.41
N ALA A 105 14.27 11.15 -9.64
CA ALA A 105 13.61 11.96 -8.62
C ALA A 105 12.63 11.14 -7.75
N ILE A 106 12.19 9.96 -8.21
CA ILE A 106 11.16 9.16 -7.54
C ILE A 106 11.57 8.77 -6.10
N PRO A 107 12.78 8.24 -5.82
CA PRO A 107 13.15 7.87 -4.45
C PRO A 107 13.07 9.06 -3.48
N ALA A 108 13.60 10.22 -3.88
CA ALA A 108 13.56 11.42 -3.07
C ALA A 108 12.13 11.94 -2.87
N LEU A 109 11.27 11.86 -3.90
CA LEU A 109 9.86 12.25 -3.79
C LEU A 109 9.12 11.41 -2.73
N CYS A 110 9.28 10.09 -2.75
CA CYS A 110 8.69 9.21 -1.75
C CYS A 110 9.32 9.45 -0.37
N GLY A 111 10.65 9.64 -0.33
CA GLY A 111 11.44 9.86 0.88
C GLY A 111 11.07 11.13 1.66
N ARG A 112 10.49 12.15 1.02
CA ARG A 112 9.95 13.35 1.68
C ARG A 112 9.03 13.03 2.86
N CYS A 113 8.32 11.90 2.80
CA CYS A 113 7.47 11.41 3.88
C CYS A 113 7.97 10.05 4.40
N HIS A 114 8.28 9.10 3.51
CA HIS A 114 8.63 7.72 3.89
C HIS A 114 10.06 7.55 4.40
N SER A 115 10.81 8.64 4.56
CA SER A 115 12.11 8.68 5.25
C SER A 115 12.09 9.54 6.53
N ASP A 116 10.90 9.97 6.98
CA ASP A 116 10.70 10.79 8.19
C ASP A 116 9.82 10.06 9.21
N ALA A 117 10.46 9.64 10.32
CA ALA A 117 9.78 8.93 11.41
C ALA A 117 8.72 9.79 12.11
N GLU A 118 9.00 11.07 12.35
CA GLU A 118 8.08 11.96 13.05
C GLU A 118 6.84 12.23 12.18
N PHE A 119 7.05 12.38 10.86
CA PHE A 119 5.96 12.47 9.92
C PHE A 119 5.12 11.18 9.92
N MET A 120 5.75 10.01 9.71
CA MET A 120 5.03 8.75 9.49
C MET A 120 4.32 8.22 10.73
N LYS A 121 4.80 8.51 11.94
CA LYS A 121 4.09 8.16 13.19
C LYS A 121 2.66 8.68 13.24
N ARG A 122 2.36 9.80 12.57
CA ARG A 122 0.99 10.35 12.53
C ARG A 122 0.02 9.51 11.69
N TYR A 123 0.53 8.68 10.78
CA TYR A 123 -0.28 7.93 9.82
C TYR A 123 -0.17 6.41 9.98
N ASN A 124 1.04 5.92 10.24
CA ASN A 124 1.34 4.51 10.48
C ASN A 124 2.64 4.37 11.29
N PRO A 125 2.58 4.34 12.64
CA PRO A 125 3.74 4.14 13.50
C PRO A 125 4.51 2.83 13.28
N ALA A 126 3.87 1.81 12.70
CA ALA A 126 4.49 0.51 12.44
C ALA A 126 5.29 0.50 11.13
N LEU A 127 5.15 1.52 10.28
CA LEU A 127 5.91 1.61 9.04
C LEU A 127 7.35 2.02 9.37
N ARG A 128 8.32 1.25 8.87
CA ARG A 128 9.72 1.64 8.87
C ARG A 128 9.90 2.91 8.03
N VAL A 129 10.99 3.66 8.23
CA VAL A 129 11.31 4.87 7.43
C VAL A 129 12.73 4.87 6.85
N ASP A 130 13.26 3.69 6.61
CA ASP A 130 14.61 3.49 6.05
C ASP A 130 14.62 2.88 4.66
N GLN A 131 13.45 2.65 4.04
CA GLN A 131 13.34 1.98 2.74
C GLN A 131 14.06 2.75 1.64
N GLU A 132 14.02 4.08 1.65
CA GLU A 132 14.76 4.89 0.67
C GLU A 132 16.27 4.69 0.81
N ARG A 133 16.77 4.70 2.04
CA ARG A 133 18.19 4.46 2.33
C ARG A 133 18.60 3.06 1.91
N GLU A 134 17.80 2.06 2.24
CA GLU A 134 18.00 0.67 1.81
C GLU A 134 17.99 0.53 0.29
N TYR A 135 17.05 1.19 -0.40
CA TYR A 135 16.95 1.21 -1.86
C TYR A 135 18.28 1.54 -2.53
N PHE A 136 19.01 2.53 -2.02
CA PHE A 136 20.31 2.91 -2.57
C PHE A 136 21.44 1.91 -2.32
N THR A 137 21.24 0.92 -1.44
CA THR A 137 22.18 -0.20 -1.27
C THR A 137 21.96 -1.29 -2.33
N SER A 138 20.75 -1.40 -2.88
CA SER A 138 20.37 -2.38 -3.90
C SER A 138 21.08 -2.15 -5.23
N VAL A 139 21.10 -3.17 -6.10
CA VAL A 139 21.64 -3.03 -7.46
C VAL A 139 20.84 -2.02 -8.28
N HIS A 140 19.52 -1.95 -8.10
CA HIS A 140 18.67 -0.95 -8.75
C HIS A 140 19.07 0.47 -8.32
N GLY A 141 19.15 0.74 -7.02
CA GLY A 141 19.52 2.06 -6.52
C GLY A 141 20.97 2.46 -6.89
N LYS A 142 21.92 1.53 -6.85
CA LYS A 142 23.31 1.76 -7.30
C LYS A 142 23.38 2.16 -8.77
N ARG A 143 22.67 1.44 -9.65
CA ARG A 143 22.60 1.76 -11.08
C ARG A 143 21.86 3.06 -11.36
N LEU A 144 20.79 3.37 -10.61
CA LEU A 144 20.08 4.64 -10.72
C LEU A 144 21.02 5.82 -10.41
N ARG A 145 21.84 5.70 -9.35
CA ARG A 145 22.88 6.68 -9.00
C ARG A 145 23.97 6.79 -10.07
N ALA A 146 24.32 5.67 -10.72
CA ALA A 146 25.22 5.65 -11.86
C ALA A 146 24.60 6.19 -13.17
N GLY A 147 23.32 6.62 -13.13
CA GLY A 147 22.65 7.29 -14.22
C GLY A 147 21.72 6.42 -15.05
N ASP A 148 21.64 5.12 -14.79
CA ASP A 148 20.73 4.21 -15.48
C ASP A 148 19.29 4.40 -15.00
N THR A 149 18.44 5.01 -15.83
CA THR A 149 17.04 5.30 -15.52
C THR A 149 16.07 4.18 -15.89
N ARG A 150 16.59 3.07 -16.46
CA ARG A 150 15.80 1.88 -16.79
C ARG A 150 15.72 0.88 -15.61
N VAL A 151 16.40 1.13 -14.51
CA VAL A 151 16.25 0.29 -13.32
C VAL A 151 14.97 0.58 -12.56
N ALA A 152 14.51 -0.40 -11.78
CA ALA A 152 13.32 -0.24 -10.96
C ALA A 152 13.49 0.87 -9.91
N THR A 153 12.42 1.63 -9.67
CA THR A 153 12.28 2.61 -8.59
C THR A 153 11.09 2.22 -7.71
N CYS A 154 10.77 3.03 -6.69
CA CYS A 154 9.63 2.80 -5.80
C CYS A 154 8.33 2.50 -6.56
N THR A 155 8.07 3.26 -7.63
CA THR A 155 6.83 3.13 -8.43
C THR A 155 6.81 1.91 -9.34
N SER A 156 7.97 1.32 -9.65
CA SER A 156 8.06 0.11 -10.48
C SER A 156 7.46 -1.12 -9.79
N CYS A 157 7.48 -1.14 -8.46
CA CYS A 157 6.88 -2.20 -7.65
C CYS A 157 5.53 -1.77 -7.08
N HIS A 158 5.42 -0.56 -6.50
CA HIS A 158 4.22 -0.13 -5.79
C HIS A 158 3.15 0.54 -6.67
N GLY A 159 3.49 0.92 -7.90
CA GLY A 159 2.69 1.81 -8.73
C GLY A 159 3.01 3.30 -8.48
N ALA A 160 2.65 4.16 -9.43
CA ALA A 160 2.79 5.62 -9.29
C ALA A 160 1.51 6.28 -8.74
N HIS A 161 0.36 5.68 -9.04
CA HIS A 161 -0.97 6.07 -8.56
C HIS A 161 -1.75 4.79 -8.24
N GLY A 162 -2.72 4.88 -7.33
CA GLY A 162 -3.44 3.70 -6.86
C GLY A 162 -2.55 2.81 -5.99
N ILE A 163 -1.62 3.40 -5.25
CA ILE A 163 -0.71 2.68 -4.38
C ILE A 163 -1.54 2.03 -3.28
N ARG A 164 -1.37 0.71 -3.12
CA ARG A 164 -2.08 -0.08 -2.10
C ARG A 164 -1.11 -0.62 -1.05
N PRO A 165 -1.55 -0.81 0.21
CA PRO A 165 -0.74 -1.45 1.24
C PRO A 165 -0.23 -2.82 0.80
N ALA A 166 0.94 -3.24 1.28
CA ALA A 166 1.54 -4.51 0.86
C ALA A 166 0.72 -5.76 1.26
N ASN A 167 -0.13 -5.64 2.28
CA ASN A 167 -1.06 -6.70 2.69
C ASN A 167 -2.41 -6.67 1.95
N HIS A 168 -2.62 -5.70 1.06
CA HIS A 168 -3.86 -5.63 0.28
C HIS A 168 -3.78 -6.63 -0.89
N PRO A 169 -4.79 -7.51 -1.09
CA PRO A 169 -4.74 -8.56 -2.11
C PRO A 169 -4.49 -8.04 -3.53
N LEU A 170 -5.03 -6.87 -3.88
CA LEU A 170 -4.79 -6.23 -5.20
C LEU A 170 -3.46 -5.47 -5.33
N SER A 171 -2.64 -5.42 -4.28
CA SER A 171 -1.35 -4.74 -4.36
C SER A 171 -0.39 -5.52 -5.26
N PRO A 172 0.39 -4.86 -6.14
CA PRO A 172 1.40 -5.57 -6.93
C PRO A 172 2.53 -6.15 -6.07
N VAL A 173 2.68 -5.67 -4.83
CA VAL A 173 3.65 -6.17 -3.84
C VAL A 173 3.01 -7.07 -2.78
N TYR A 174 1.77 -7.52 -3.00
CA TYR A 174 1.18 -8.60 -2.22
C TYR A 174 1.95 -9.91 -2.49
N PRO A 175 2.16 -10.82 -1.51
CA PRO A 175 3.05 -11.98 -1.69
C PRO A 175 2.76 -12.81 -2.94
N LEU A 176 1.48 -13.01 -3.29
CA LEU A 176 1.08 -13.73 -4.51
C LEU A 176 1.38 -13.00 -5.82
N HIS A 177 1.73 -11.72 -5.78
CA HIS A 177 1.95 -10.88 -6.97
C HIS A 177 3.40 -10.43 -7.15
N VAL A 178 4.26 -10.63 -6.14
CA VAL A 178 5.63 -10.13 -6.20
C VAL A 178 6.40 -10.77 -7.37
N ALA A 179 6.26 -12.07 -7.58
CA ALA A 179 6.99 -12.76 -8.65
C ALA A 179 6.60 -12.21 -10.03
N GLU A 180 5.31 -12.00 -10.27
CA GLU A 180 4.77 -11.37 -11.47
C GLU A 180 5.25 -9.92 -11.60
N THR A 181 5.30 -9.15 -10.50
CA THR A 181 5.84 -7.79 -10.46
C THR A 181 7.30 -7.74 -10.90
N CYS A 182 8.14 -8.66 -10.43
CA CYS A 182 9.54 -8.77 -10.85
C CYS A 182 9.66 -9.21 -12.32
N ALA A 183 8.81 -10.15 -12.74
CA ALA A 183 8.82 -10.73 -14.08
C ALA A 183 8.57 -9.69 -15.19
N ARG A 184 7.84 -8.60 -14.88
CA ARG A 184 7.62 -7.48 -15.83
C ARG A 184 8.89 -6.98 -16.51
N CYS A 185 10.03 -7.04 -15.82
CA CYS A 185 11.33 -6.73 -16.38
C CYS A 185 12.23 -7.97 -16.43
N HIS A 186 12.28 -8.76 -15.35
CA HIS A 186 13.24 -9.85 -15.23
C HIS A 186 12.90 -11.10 -16.06
N ALA A 187 11.70 -11.20 -16.61
CA ALA A 187 11.35 -12.23 -17.60
C ALA A 187 11.38 -11.73 -19.05
N ASP A 188 11.63 -10.42 -19.27
CA ASP A 188 11.73 -9.82 -20.59
C ASP A 188 13.19 -9.83 -21.07
N ALA A 189 13.51 -10.76 -21.97
CA ALA A 189 14.85 -10.89 -22.55
C ALA A 189 15.29 -9.64 -23.33
N ALA A 190 14.38 -8.94 -23.99
CA ALA A 190 14.70 -7.71 -24.72
C ALA A 190 15.03 -6.58 -23.75
N TYR A 191 14.26 -6.44 -22.68
CA TYR A 191 14.55 -5.50 -21.61
C TYR A 191 15.91 -5.81 -20.94
N MET A 192 16.17 -7.09 -20.64
CA MET A 192 17.35 -7.52 -19.89
C MET A 192 18.63 -7.68 -20.72
N LYS A 193 18.55 -7.60 -22.06
CA LYS A 193 19.69 -7.75 -22.98
C LYS A 193 20.91 -6.91 -22.58
N GLY A 194 20.70 -5.67 -22.14
CA GLY A 194 21.77 -4.75 -21.73
C GLY A 194 22.42 -5.08 -20.38
N TYR A 195 21.78 -5.92 -19.57
CA TYR A 195 22.17 -6.21 -18.19
C TYR A 195 22.90 -7.53 -18.01
N ARG A 196 22.93 -8.38 -19.04
CA ARG A 196 23.65 -9.67 -19.05
C ARG A 196 23.31 -10.58 -17.86
N ILE A 197 22.03 -10.61 -17.48
CA ILE A 197 21.51 -11.58 -16.49
C ILE A 197 20.48 -12.50 -17.16
N PRO A 198 20.32 -13.75 -16.69
CA PRO A 198 19.30 -14.65 -17.19
C PRO A 198 17.89 -14.10 -16.98
N SER A 199 16.99 -14.38 -17.92
CA SER A 199 15.58 -13.97 -17.88
C SER A 199 14.60 -15.13 -17.65
N ASP A 200 15.10 -16.31 -17.32
CA ASP A 200 14.31 -17.53 -17.05
C ASP A 200 13.97 -17.70 -15.55
N GLN A 201 14.32 -16.71 -14.73
CA GLN A 201 14.22 -16.81 -13.26
C GLN A 201 12.77 -16.91 -12.77
N TYR A 202 11.84 -16.21 -13.42
CA TYR A 202 10.41 -16.33 -13.11
C TYR A 202 9.91 -17.76 -13.37
N ASP A 203 10.22 -18.32 -14.55
CA ASP A 203 9.82 -19.67 -14.92
C ASP A 203 10.41 -20.73 -13.98
N ARG A 204 11.69 -20.56 -13.61
CA ARG A 204 12.35 -21.44 -12.64
C ARG A 204 11.72 -21.32 -11.25
N TYR A 205 11.38 -20.11 -10.81
CA TYR A 205 10.69 -19.90 -9.55
C TYR A 205 9.32 -20.58 -9.55
N LYS A 206 8.49 -20.41 -10.59
CA LYS A 206 7.14 -21.02 -10.66
C LYS A 206 7.14 -22.55 -10.61
N ARG A 207 8.25 -23.21 -11.00
CA ARG A 207 8.44 -24.67 -10.88
C ARG A 207 9.00 -25.12 -9.53
N SER A 208 9.34 -24.18 -8.64
CA SER A 208 9.98 -24.48 -7.35
C SER A 208 9.00 -24.94 -6.28
N VAL A 209 9.53 -25.56 -5.22
CA VAL A 209 8.75 -25.93 -4.04
C VAL A 209 8.21 -24.71 -3.28
N HIS A 210 8.91 -23.57 -3.33
CA HIS A 210 8.44 -22.32 -2.72
C HIS A 210 7.21 -21.77 -3.45
N ALA A 211 7.25 -21.73 -4.78
CA ALA A 211 6.09 -21.30 -5.56
C ALA A 211 4.89 -22.25 -5.37
N ARG A 212 5.13 -23.56 -5.30
CA ARG A 212 4.05 -24.52 -4.99
C ARG A 212 3.43 -24.27 -3.61
N ALA A 213 4.25 -24.05 -2.59
CA ALA A 213 3.74 -23.69 -1.26
C ALA A 213 2.94 -22.38 -1.29
N LEU A 214 3.47 -21.35 -1.96
CA LEU A 214 2.84 -20.03 -2.05
C LEU A 214 1.51 -20.07 -2.82
N TYR A 215 1.48 -20.67 -4.01
CA TYR A 215 0.34 -20.59 -4.93
C TYR A 215 -0.64 -21.76 -4.77
N GLU A 216 -0.16 -23.00 -4.63
CA GLU A 216 -1.05 -24.18 -4.56
C GLU A 216 -1.57 -24.39 -3.14
N ARG A 217 -0.73 -24.18 -2.12
CA ARG A 217 -1.10 -24.35 -0.71
C ARG A 217 -1.56 -23.06 -0.05
N GLN A 218 -1.49 -21.92 -0.77
CA GLN A 218 -1.82 -20.60 -0.27
C GLN A 218 -1.05 -20.22 1.01
N ASP A 219 0.17 -20.74 1.15
CA ASP A 219 1.03 -20.43 2.29
C ASP A 219 1.77 -19.12 2.04
N LEU A 220 1.22 -18.02 2.56
CA LEU A 220 1.81 -16.68 2.44
C LEU A 220 3.14 -16.54 3.20
N SER A 221 3.54 -17.52 4.01
CA SER A 221 4.87 -17.55 4.63
C SER A 221 5.94 -18.15 3.71
N ALA A 222 5.53 -18.80 2.61
CA ALA A 222 6.46 -19.30 1.61
C ALA A 222 7.16 -18.13 0.90
N PRO A 223 8.49 -18.19 0.72
CA PRO A 223 9.25 -17.07 0.20
C PRO A 223 9.03 -16.88 -1.30
N THR A 224 8.98 -15.61 -1.71
CA THR A 224 9.02 -15.17 -3.10
C THR A 224 10.32 -14.37 -3.36
N CYS A 225 10.41 -13.67 -4.49
CA CYS A 225 11.67 -13.11 -5.00
C CYS A 225 12.38 -12.19 -4.00
N ASN A 226 11.64 -11.29 -3.37
CA ASN A 226 12.13 -10.29 -2.43
C ASN A 226 12.48 -10.86 -1.05
N ASP A 227 11.94 -12.02 -0.66
CA ASP A 227 12.30 -12.66 0.61
C ASP A 227 13.76 -13.15 0.60
N CYS A 228 14.27 -13.56 -0.56
CA CYS A 228 15.68 -13.91 -0.74
C CYS A 228 16.56 -12.71 -1.13
N HIS A 229 16.05 -11.80 -1.98
CA HIS A 229 16.84 -10.72 -2.57
C HIS A 229 16.74 -9.37 -1.83
N GLY A 230 15.82 -9.25 -0.87
CA GLY A 230 15.51 -8.01 -0.15
C GLY A 230 14.30 -7.27 -0.72
N ASN A 231 13.53 -6.61 0.17
CA ASN A 231 12.33 -5.83 -0.20
C ASN A 231 12.68 -4.46 -0.77
N HIS A 232 13.66 -3.79 -0.14
CA HIS A 232 14.17 -2.49 -0.59
C HIS A 232 15.71 -2.49 -0.67
N GLY A 233 16.41 -3.29 0.13
CA GLY A 233 17.87 -3.38 0.13
C GLY A 233 18.49 -4.33 -0.90
N ALA A 234 19.82 -4.47 -0.85
CA ALA A 234 20.55 -5.49 -1.62
C ALA A 234 20.32 -6.93 -1.12
N VAL A 235 19.99 -7.06 0.15
CA VAL A 235 19.71 -8.31 0.89
C VAL A 235 18.75 -7.98 2.04
N PRO A 236 17.99 -8.95 2.57
CA PRO A 236 17.19 -8.76 3.77
C PRO A 236 18.03 -8.32 4.98
N PRO A 237 17.46 -7.54 5.93
CA PRO A 237 18.16 -7.15 7.15
C PRO A 237 18.73 -8.36 7.91
N GLY A 238 19.97 -8.24 8.38
CA GLY A 238 20.62 -9.27 9.19
C GLY A 238 21.29 -10.41 8.39
N VAL A 239 21.32 -10.35 7.05
CA VAL A 239 22.00 -11.35 6.21
C VAL A 239 23.11 -10.71 5.37
N ALA A 240 24.29 -11.34 5.31
CA ALA A 240 25.46 -10.80 4.61
C ALA A 240 25.41 -10.98 3.08
N SER A 241 24.72 -12.02 2.59
CA SER A 241 24.55 -12.29 1.16
C SER A 241 23.29 -13.11 0.88
N VAL A 242 22.76 -13.04 -0.34
CA VAL A 242 21.58 -13.82 -0.77
C VAL A 242 21.75 -15.33 -0.52
N ALA A 243 22.99 -15.84 -0.65
CA ALA A 243 23.30 -17.25 -0.42
C ALA A 243 23.01 -17.73 1.02
N HIS A 244 23.04 -16.82 1.99
CA HIS A 244 22.79 -17.14 3.40
C HIS A 244 21.34 -16.93 3.84
N VAL A 245 20.49 -16.35 2.98
CA VAL A 245 19.11 -15.98 3.36
C VAL A 245 18.25 -17.20 3.66
N CYS A 246 18.51 -18.32 2.97
CA CYS A 246 17.78 -19.57 3.23
C CYS A 246 17.89 -20.03 4.70
N GLY A 247 18.96 -19.65 5.42
CA GLY A 247 19.14 -19.97 6.84
C GLY A 247 18.15 -19.31 7.79
N GLN A 248 17.42 -18.27 7.35
CA GLN A 248 16.35 -17.66 8.14
C GLN A 248 15.15 -18.60 8.34
N CYS A 249 14.95 -19.58 7.45
CA CYS A 249 13.89 -20.58 7.55
C CYS A 249 14.44 -22.02 7.62
N HIS A 250 15.52 -22.30 6.91
CA HIS A 250 16.15 -23.62 6.81
C HIS A 250 17.45 -23.71 7.62
N VAL A 251 17.38 -23.38 8.92
CA VAL A 251 18.54 -23.31 9.83
C VAL A 251 19.46 -24.54 9.71
N ARG A 252 18.88 -25.75 9.77
CA ARG A 252 19.66 -26.99 9.64
C ARG A 252 20.41 -27.10 8.31
N GLN A 253 19.79 -26.70 7.21
CA GLN A 253 20.42 -26.76 5.88
C GLN A 253 21.52 -25.71 5.76
N SER A 254 21.31 -24.52 6.32
CA SER A 254 22.34 -23.49 6.40
C SER A 254 23.56 -23.96 7.19
N THR A 255 23.37 -24.66 8.31
CA THR A 255 24.48 -25.23 9.09
C THR A 255 25.27 -26.25 8.26
N LEU A 256 24.58 -27.15 7.55
CA LEU A 256 25.24 -28.15 6.70
C LEU A 256 25.98 -27.50 5.52
N PHE A 257 25.39 -26.47 4.90
CA PHE A 257 26.03 -25.72 3.82
C PHE A 257 27.31 -25.02 4.29
N GLN A 258 27.27 -24.38 5.46
CA GLN A 258 28.44 -23.71 6.06
C GLN A 258 29.53 -24.70 6.49
N ALA A 259 29.15 -25.93 6.83
CA ALA A 259 30.10 -27.00 7.17
C ALA A 259 30.62 -27.77 5.94
N SER A 260 30.12 -27.46 4.73
CA SER A 260 30.60 -28.08 3.50
C SER A 260 32.03 -27.61 3.19
N PRO A 261 32.94 -28.53 2.78
CA PRO A 261 34.27 -28.18 2.28
C PRO A 261 34.24 -27.25 1.07
#